data_AF-A0A3E3EFY3-F1
#
_entry.id   AF-A0A3E3EFY3-F1
#
_cell.length_a   1.000
_cell.length_b   1.000
_cell.length_c   1.000
_cell.angle_alpha   90.00
_cell.angle_beta   90.00
_cell.angle_gamma   90.00
#
_symmetry.space_group_name_H-M   'P 1'
#
loop_
_entity.id
_entity.type
_entity.pdbx_description
1 polymer ?
#
loop_
_entity_poly.entity_id
_entity_poly.type
_entity_poly.pdbx_seq_one_letter_code
_entity_poly.pdbx_strand_id
1 'polypeptide(L)'
;MTNWQIVNHRLQNLSLHNLKEICYAHNISMEERDLELILQIIKNNPYSIVNEEYTPILFIEISNVTNKATCDKFKPIIEKEYLIH
;
A
#
# COMPACT_ATOMS: atom_id res chain seq x y z
N MET A 1 15.69 -9.22 7.55
CA MET A 1 15.15 -8.03 8.23
C MET A 1 15.31 -6.84 7.32
N THR A 2 14.23 -6.41 6.67
CA THR A 2 14.22 -5.17 5.90
C THR A 2 14.42 -4.01 6.87
N ASN A 3 15.38 -3.12 6.59
CA ASN A 3 15.65 -2.00 7.48
C ASN A 3 14.42 -1.07 7.49
N TRP A 4 13.70 -1.05 8.61
CA TRP A 4 12.51 -0.23 8.84
C TRP A 4 12.70 1.23 8.41
N GLN A 5 13.85 1.82 8.69
CA GLN A 5 14.14 3.21 8.35
C GLN A 5 14.18 3.41 6.82
N ILE A 6 14.71 2.43 6.09
CA ILE A 6 14.77 2.47 4.62
C ILE A 6 13.37 2.32 4.03
N VAL A 7 12.57 1.38 4.53
CA VAL A 7 11.19 1.18 4.03
C VAL A 7 10.34 2.41 4.32
N ASN A 8 10.41 2.94 5.54
CA ASN A 8 9.68 4.15 5.89
C ASN A 8 10.10 5.31 4.97
N HIS A 9 11.41 5.54 4.77
CA HIS A 9 11.89 6.58 3.87
C HIS A 9 11.36 6.40 2.43
N ARG A 10 11.31 5.16 1.91
CA ARG A 10 10.74 4.87 0.59
C ARG A 10 9.24 5.18 0.55
N LEU A 11 8.47 4.72 1.53
CA LEU A 11 7.03 4.95 1.63
C LEU A 11 6.70 6.44 1.73
N GLN A 12 7.45 7.22 2.51
CA GLN A 12 7.24 8.67 2.60
C GLN A 12 7.45 9.38 1.26
N ASN A 13 8.43 8.92 0.47
CA ASN A 13 8.73 9.45 -0.86
C ASN A 13 7.88 8.86 -1.98
N LEU A 14 7.08 7.82 -1.71
CA LEU A 14 6.20 7.21 -2.70
C LEU A 14 5.19 8.24 -3.19
N SER A 15 5.18 8.54 -4.49
CA SER A 15 4.18 9.42 -5.08
C SER A 15 2.98 8.62 -5.59
N LEU A 16 1.85 9.30 -5.83
CA LEU A 16 0.70 8.69 -6.50
C LEU A 16 1.08 8.15 -7.87
N HIS A 17 1.96 8.85 -8.59
CA HIS A 17 2.48 8.41 -9.88
C HIS A 17 3.21 7.08 -9.77
N ASN A 18 4.14 6.95 -8.81
CA ASN A 18 4.87 5.68 -8.61
C ASN A 18 3.92 4.55 -8.20
N LEU A 19 2.93 4.84 -7.34
CA LEU A 19 1.94 3.84 -6.96
C LEU A 19 1.11 3.36 -8.17
N LYS A 20 0.73 4.27 -9.08
CA LYS A 20 0.06 3.92 -10.35
C LYS A 20 0.97 3.07 -11.25
N GLU A 21 2.25 3.40 -11.34
CA GLU A 21 3.22 2.61 -12.12
C GLU A 21 3.35 1.19 -11.59
N ILE A 22 3.42 1.02 -10.26
CA ILE A 22 3.43 -0.31 -9.62
C ILE A 22 2.17 -1.08 -9.96
N CYS A 23 1.00 -0.45 -9.83
CA CYS A 23 -0.28 -1.07 -10.17
C CYS A 23 -0.32 -1.50 -11.65
N TYR A 24 0.12 -0.63 -12.55
CA TYR A 24 0.19 -0.90 -13.99
C TYR A 24 1.14 -2.06 -14.32
N ALA A 25 2.35 -2.06 -13.74
CA ALA A 25 3.35 -3.11 -13.94
C ALA A 25 2.86 -4.51 -13.49
N HIS A 26 1.92 -4.55 -12.55
CA HIS A 26 1.36 -5.78 -12.00
C HIS A 26 -0.09 -6.06 -12.45
N ASN A 27 -0.59 -5.38 -13.48
CA ASN A 27 -1.95 -5.53 -14.03
C ASN A 27 -3.07 -5.34 -12.99
N ILE A 28 -2.87 -4.44 -12.04
CA ILE A 28 -3.85 -4.08 -11.01
C ILE A 28 -4.56 -2.80 -11.44
N SER A 29 -5.86 -2.91 -11.73
CA SER A 29 -6.69 -1.76 -12.12
C SER A 29 -7.51 -1.26 -10.93
N MET A 30 -7.23 -0.03 -10.50
CA MET A 30 -7.90 0.69 -9.42
C MET A 30 -8.19 2.13 -9.83
N GLU A 31 -9.25 2.69 -9.26
CA GLU A 31 -9.60 4.09 -9.45
C GLU A 31 -8.53 5.01 -8.85
N GLU A 32 -8.28 6.13 -9.50
CA GLU A 32 -7.27 7.09 -9.05
C GLU A 32 -7.53 7.60 -7.63
N ARG A 33 -8.80 7.90 -7.33
CA ARG A 33 -9.23 8.34 -5.99
C ARG A 33 -8.96 7.28 -4.91
N ASP A 34 -9.16 6.01 -5.23
CA ASP A 34 -8.89 4.92 -4.30
C ASP A 34 -7.38 4.81 -4.03
N LEU A 35 -6.56 4.95 -5.08
CA LEU A 35 -5.10 4.96 -4.95
C LEU A 35 -4.60 6.14 -4.10
N GLU A 36 -5.21 7.33 -4.22
CA GLU A 36 -4.89 8.48 -3.37
C GLU A 36 -5.19 8.22 -1.89
N LEU A 37 -6.36 7.66 -1.59
CA LEU A 37 -6.76 7.32 -0.22
C LEU A 37 -5.82 6.27 0.37
N ILE A 38 -5.51 5.22 -0.39
CA ILE A 38 -4.59 4.17 0.03
C ILE A 38 -3.18 4.74 0.26
N LEU A 39 -2.70 5.62 -0.62
CA LEU A 39 -1.39 6.27 -0.48
C LEU A 39 -1.29 7.05 0.83
N GLN A 40 -2.33 7.79 1.20
CA GLN A 40 -2.37 8.50 2.48
C GLN A 40 -2.31 7.53 3.67
N ILE A 41 -3.06 6.43 3.62
CA ILE A 41 -3.08 5.44 4.70
C ILE A 41 -1.71 4.78 4.90
N ILE A 42 -1.06 4.32 3.82
CA ILE A 42 0.25 3.66 3.94
C ILE A 42 1.35 4.61 4.40
N LYS A 43 1.25 5.91 4.08
CA LYS A 43 2.18 6.94 4.57
C LYS A 43 1.98 7.27 6.04
N ASN A 44 0.73 7.22 6.52
CA ASN A 44 0.40 7.44 7.93
C ASN A 44 0.68 6.20 8.79
N ASN A 45 0.61 5.01 8.19
CA ASN A 45 0.79 3.72 8.86
C ASN A 45 1.91 2.86 8.24
N PRO A 46 3.14 3.38 8.09
CA PRO A 46 4.21 2.66 7.38
C PRO A 46 4.60 1.36 8.08
N TYR A 47 4.40 1.26 9.40
CA TYR A 47 4.79 0.10 10.20
C TYR A 47 3.96 -1.13 9.86
N SER A 48 2.70 -0.93 9.51
CA SER A 48 1.77 -1.98 9.10
C SER A 48 2.14 -2.62 7.75
N ILE A 49 3.03 -2.01 6.98
CA ILE A 49 3.57 -2.54 5.72
C ILE A 49 4.72 -3.52 5.96
N VAL A 50 5.52 -3.29 7.02
CA VAL A 50 6.72 -4.10 7.31
C VAL A 50 6.52 -5.14 8.39
N ASN A 51 5.45 -5.02 9.17
CA ASN A 51 5.14 -5.95 10.25
C ASN A 51 3.82 -6.67 9.93
N GLU A 52 3.95 -7.97 9.66
CA GLU A 52 2.85 -8.87 9.30
C GLU A 52 1.75 -8.93 10.37
N GLU A 53 2.08 -8.73 11.65
CA GLU A 53 1.09 -8.70 12.74
C GLU A 53 0.13 -7.50 12.62
N TYR A 54 0.60 -6.41 12.00
CA TYR A 54 -0.15 -5.16 11.84
C TYR A 54 -0.75 -5.00 10.43
N THR A 55 -0.32 -5.81 9.46
CA THR A 55 -0.87 -5.81 8.09
C THR A 55 -2.39 -6.03 8.04
N PRO A 56 -3.02 -6.89 8.87
CA PRO A 56 -4.48 -6.99 8.92
C PRO A 56 -5.20 -5.67 9.27
N ILE A 57 -4.60 -4.86 10.16
CA ILE A 57 -5.18 -3.56 10.55
C ILE A 57 -5.16 -2.59 9.37
N LEU A 58 -4.08 -2.58 8.59
CA LEU A 58 -3.99 -1.80 7.35
C LEU A 58 -5.11 -2.16 6.37
N PHE A 59 -5.36 -3.46 6.16
CA PHE A 59 -6.42 -3.91 5.25
C PHE A 59 -7.83 -3.53 5.74
N ILE A 60 -8.05 -3.55 7.05
CA ILE A 60 -9.31 -3.04 7.64
C ILE A 60 -9.46 -1.55 7.34
N GLU A 61 -8.42 -0.75 7.54
CA GLU A 61 -8.46 0.68 7.30
C GLU A 61 -8.74 1.01 5.83
N ILE A 62 -8.02 0.36 4.90
CA ILE A 62 -8.25 0.49 3.45
C ILE A 62 -9.68 0.10 3.08
N SER A 63 -10.19 -1.02 3.60
CA SER A 63 -11.56 -1.48 3.34
C SER A 63 -12.61 -0.48 3.83
N ASN A 64 -12.36 0.18 4.95
CA ASN A 64 -13.28 1.15 5.54
C ASN A 64 -13.34 2.47 4.75
N VAL A 65 -12.21 2.93 4.19
CA VAL A 65 -12.16 4.19 3.43
C VAL A 65 -12.51 4.05 1.95
N THR A 66 -12.29 2.87 1.37
CA THR A 66 -12.58 2.57 -0.03
C THR A 66 -13.76 1.60 -0.09
N ASN A 67 -13.49 0.30 -0.19
CA ASN A 67 -14.41 -0.81 -0.04
C ASN A 67 -13.62 -2.12 -0.05
N LYS A 68 -14.30 -3.25 0.25
CA LYS A 68 -13.67 -4.58 0.26
C LYS A 68 -13.06 -4.97 -1.10
N ALA A 69 -13.72 -4.68 -2.22
CA ALA A 69 -13.23 -5.07 -3.54
C ALA A 69 -11.93 -4.33 -3.91
N THR A 70 -11.85 -3.03 -3.59
CA THR A 70 -10.62 -2.25 -3.73
C THR A 70 -9.51 -2.79 -2.82
N CYS A 71 -9.83 -3.08 -1.55
CA CYS A 71 -8.85 -3.69 -0.65
C CYS A 71 -8.33 -5.03 -1.17
N ASP A 72 -9.20 -5.90 -1.66
CA ASP A 72 -8.82 -7.22 -2.18
C ASP A 72 -7.94 -7.10 -3.44
N LYS A 73 -8.15 -6.08 -4.28
CA LYS A 73 -7.25 -5.75 -5.40
C LYS A 73 -5.89 -5.22 -4.94
N PHE A 74 -5.84 -4.52 -3.80
CA PHE A 74 -4.62 -3.91 -3.28
C PHE A 74 -3.74 -4.90 -2.51
N LYS A 75 -4.32 -5.90 -1.82
CA LYS A 75 -3.58 -6.90 -1.02
C LYS A 75 -2.31 -7.46 -1.68
N PRO A 76 -2.33 -7.86 -2.98
CA PRO A 76 -1.14 -8.40 -3.63
C PRO A 76 0.05 -7.43 -3.67
N ILE A 77 -0.18 -6.12 -3.63
CA ILE A 77 0.88 -5.09 -3.59
C ILE A 77 1.67 -5.18 -2.27
N ILE A 78 0.99 -5.50 -1.17
CA ILE A 78 1.63 -5.66 0.14
C ILE A 78 2.20 -7.07 0.29
N GLU A 79 1.40 -8.10 0.00
CA GLU A 79 1.78 -9.51 0.20
C GLU A 79 2.98 -9.94 -0.66
N LYS A 80 3.17 -9.31 -1.82
CA LYS A 80 4.31 -9.57 -2.71
C LYS A 80 5.42 -8.52 -2.57
N GLU A 81 5.32 -7.65 -1.57
CA GLU A 81 6.32 -6.64 -1.22
C GLU A 81 6.64 -5.66 -2.37
N TYR A 82 5.68 -5.39 -3.27
CA TYR A 82 5.88 -4.51 -4.44
C TYR A 82 6.14 -3.04 -4.09
N LEU A 83 5.89 -2.63 -2.84
CA LEU A 83 6.24 -1.30 -2.34
C LEU A 83 7.69 -1.22 -1.83
N ILE A 84 8.35 -2.36 -1.66
CA ILE A 84 9.58 -2.50 -0.89
C ILE A 84 10.75 -2.97 -1.78
N HIS A 85 10.48 -3.57 -2.93
CA HIS A 85 11.46 -3.99 -3.96
C HIS A 85 11.26 -3.28 -5.28
#